data_AF-A0AAU2RND5-F1
#
_entry.id   AF-A0AAU2RND5-F1
#
_cell.length_a   1.000
_cell.length_b   1.000
_cell.length_c   1.000
_cell.angle_alpha   90.00
_cell.angle_beta   90.00
_cell.angle_gamma   90.00
#
_symmetry.space_group_name_H-M   'P 1'
#
loop_
_entity.id
_entity.type
_entity.pdbx_description
1 polymer ?
#
loop_
_entity_poly.entity_id
_entity_poly.type
_entity_poly.pdbx_seq_one_letter_code
_entity_poly.pdbx_strand_id
1 'polypeptide(L)' 'MTFHDEEALMSDDPTETTPGPRYFGKEGEGVQVVYNLRDPAPYFELGYEEVDEATYLASLPDLTGSPVPAPPDGE' A
#
# COMPACT_ATOMS: atom_id res chain seq x y z
N MET A 1 -23.05 41.77 -11.44
CA MET A 1 -23.42 41.24 -10.10
C MET A 1 -24.56 40.28 -10.32
N THR A 2 -24.43 38.96 -10.19
CA THR A 2 -23.61 38.22 -9.21
C THR A 2 -23.25 36.86 -9.83
N PHE A 3 -21.96 36.60 -10.03
CA PHE A 3 -21.40 35.25 -10.13
C PHE A 3 -21.18 34.81 -8.69
N HIS A 4 -22.00 33.94 -8.12
CA HIS A 4 -21.70 33.31 -6.84
C HIS A 4 -22.33 31.92 -6.79
N ASP A 5 -21.45 30.95 -6.58
CA ASP A 5 -21.71 29.66 -5.94
C ASP A 5 -22.24 28.51 -6.82
N GLU A 6 -21.40 28.05 -7.75
CA GLU A 6 -21.39 26.63 -8.16
C GLU A 6 -19.96 26.04 -8.14
N GLU A 7 -19.03 26.72 -7.46
CA GLU A 7 -17.62 26.33 -7.28
C GLU A 7 -17.44 25.35 -6.09
N ALA A 8 -18.43 24.49 -5.80
CA ALA A 8 -18.44 23.68 -4.56
C ALA A 8 -18.81 22.19 -4.73
N LEU A 9 -19.01 21.66 -5.94
CA LEU A 9 -19.38 20.23 -6.11
C LEU A 9 -18.62 19.46 -7.19
N MET A 10 -17.57 20.04 -7.78
CA MET A 10 -16.63 19.30 -8.65
C MET A 10 -15.22 19.29 -8.05
N SER A 11 -15.10 18.87 -6.79
CA SER A 11 -14.01 17.95 -6.43
C SER A 11 -14.51 16.51 -6.57
N ASP A 12 -15.23 16.23 -7.66
CA ASP A 12 -15.13 14.93 -8.30
C ASP A 12 -13.72 14.93 -8.88
N ASP A 13 -12.73 14.70 -8.01
CA ASP A 13 -11.48 14.12 -8.47
C ASP A 13 -11.95 12.80 -9.06
N PRO A 14 -11.90 12.59 -10.39
CA PRO A 14 -11.89 11.24 -10.88
C PRO A 14 -10.55 10.73 -10.39
N THR A 15 -10.49 10.27 -9.14
CA THR A 15 -9.64 9.15 -8.79
C THR A 15 -10.15 8.09 -9.74
N GLU A 16 -9.53 8.10 -10.92
CA GLU A 16 -9.29 6.95 -11.76
C GLU A 16 -9.48 5.77 -10.83
N THR A 17 -10.58 5.02 -11.03
CA THR A 17 -11.01 3.97 -10.10
C THR A 17 -10.07 2.77 -10.21
N THR A 18 -8.77 3.04 -10.28
CA THR A 18 -7.69 2.11 -10.02
C THR A 18 -7.87 1.68 -8.58
N PRO A 19 -8.13 0.38 -8.36
CA PRO A 19 -8.17 -0.16 -7.02
C PRO A 19 -6.88 0.25 -6.31
N GLY A 20 -7.03 0.97 -5.19
CA GLY A 20 -5.90 1.34 -4.33
C GLY A 20 -5.11 0.10 -3.90
N PRO A 21 -3.94 0.29 -3.26
CA PRO A 21 -3.14 -0.83 -2.76
C PRO A 21 -3.99 -1.71 -1.85
N ARG A 22 -3.94 -3.02 -2.10
CA ARG A 22 -4.49 -4.04 -1.22
C ARG A 22 -3.36 -4.86 -0.65
N TYR A 23 -3.43 -5.17 0.63
CA TYR A 23 -2.38 -5.90 1.33
C TYR A 23 -2.89 -7.30 1.63
N PHE A 24 -2.08 -8.31 1.31
CA PHE A 24 -2.45 -9.71 1.49
C PHE A 24 -1.40 -10.41 2.35
N GLY A 25 -1.84 -10.99 3.47
CA GLY A 25 -1.00 -11.80 4.36
C GLY A 25 -1.37 -13.27 4.25
N LYS A 26 -0.43 -14.16 4.56
CA LYS A 26 -0.67 -15.60 4.67
C LYS A 26 0.22 -16.18 5.75
N GLU A 27 -0.30 -17.07 6.60
CA GLU A 27 0.51 -17.69 7.66
C GLU A 27 1.75 -18.41 7.10
N GLY A 28 2.91 -18.09 7.68
CA GLY A 28 4.21 -18.62 7.21
C GLY A 28 4.78 -17.89 5.98
N GLU A 29 4.04 -16.95 5.40
CA GLU A 29 4.47 -16.07 4.33
C GLU A 29 4.39 -14.60 4.78
N GLY A 30 5.20 -13.72 4.19
CA GLY A 30 5.13 -12.29 4.49
C GLY A 30 3.86 -11.64 3.95
N VAL A 31 3.59 -10.40 4.37
CA VAL A 31 2.52 -9.59 3.79
C VAL A 31 2.99 -8.97 2.46
N GLN A 32 2.15 -9.03 1.44
CA GLN A 32 2.41 -8.50 0.10
C GLN A 32 1.45 -7.36 -0.23
N VAL A 33 1.95 -6.32 -0.90
CA VAL A 33 1.14 -5.23 -1.42
C VAL A 33 0.85 -5.44 -2.91
N VAL A 34 -0.42 -5.32 -3.30
CA VAL A 34 -0.89 -5.49 -4.69
C VAL A 34 -1.63 -4.24 -5.13
N TYR A 35 -1.15 -3.62 -6.21
CA TYR A 35 -1.75 -2.42 -6.78
C TYR A 35 -2.67 -2.77 -7.96
N ASN A 36 -3.74 -1.99 -8.15
CA ASN A 36 -4.67 -2.13 -9.28
C ASN A 36 -5.39 -3.49 -9.33
N LEU A 37 -5.52 -4.19 -8.20
CA LEU A 37 -6.17 -5.49 -8.14
C LEU A 37 -7.69 -5.34 -8.27
N ARG A 38 -8.26 -5.80 -9.39
CA ARG A 38 -9.72 -5.76 -9.61
C ARG A 38 -10.47 -6.84 -8.84
N ASP A 39 -9.91 -8.04 -8.76
CA ASP A 39 -10.55 -9.20 -8.13
C ASP A 39 -9.60 -9.87 -7.13
N PRO A 40 -9.93 -9.90 -5.83
CA PRO A 40 -9.12 -10.54 -4.81
C PRO A 40 -9.41 -12.04 -4.65
N ALA A 41 -10.42 -12.60 -5.32
CA ALA A 41 -10.81 -14.00 -5.16
C ALA A 41 -9.64 -15.00 -5.33
N PRO A 42 -8.73 -14.85 -6.31
CA PRO A 42 -7.61 -15.77 -6.48
C PRO A 42 -6.66 -15.78 -5.28
N TYR A 43 -6.50 -14.64 -4.60
CA TYR A 43 -5.67 -14.55 -3.40
C TYR A 43 -6.32 -15.30 -2.24
N PHE A 44 -7.63 -15.16 -2.05
CA PHE A 44 -8.37 -15.94 -1.05
C PHE A 44 -8.34 -17.46 -1.33
N GLU A 45 -8.44 -17.88 -2.59
CA GLU A 45 -8.33 -19.30 -2.98
C GLU A 45 -6.95 -19.90 -2.71
N LEU A 46 -5.91 -19.07 -2.76
CA LEU A 46 -4.53 -19.45 -2.43
C LEU A 46 -4.25 -19.42 -0.91
N GLY A 47 -5.24 -19.03 -0.10
CA GLY A 47 -5.16 -18.93 1.35
C GLY A 47 -4.48 -17.65 1.84
N TYR A 48 -4.48 -16.59 1.03
CA TYR A 48 -4.14 -15.25 1.51
C TYR A 48 -5.37 -14.56 2.08
N GLU A 49 -5.15 -13.73 3.08
CA GLU A 49 -6.17 -12.90 3.71
C GLU A 49 -5.83 -11.43 3.47
N GLU A 50 -6.84 -10.61 3.21
CA GLU A 50 -6.64 -9.17 3.09
C GLU A 50 -6.36 -8.60 4.49
N VAL A 51 -5.30 -7.81 4.61
CA VAL A 51 -4.88 -7.18 5.86
C VAL A 51 -4.78 -5.67 5.70
N ASP A 52 -4.79 -4.95 6.82
CA ASP A 52 -4.57 -3.51 6.82
C ASP A 52 -3.11 -3.15 6.51
N GLU A 53 -2.91 -1.94 6.00
CA GLU A 53 -1.59 -1.35 5.78
C GLU A 53 -0.70 -1.40 7.03
N ALA A 54 -1.28 -1.18 8.21
CA ALA A 54 -0.54 -1.23 9.47
C ALA A 54 0.08 -2.62 9.72
N THR A 55 -0.61 -3.69 9.33
CA THR A 55 -0.11 -5.07 9.44
C THR A 55 1.01 -5.33 8.44
N TYR A 56 0.89 -4.81 7.22
CA TYR A 56 1.97 -4.83 6.24
C TYR A 56 3.21 -4.12 6.77
N LEU A 57 3.07 -2.89 7.26
CA LEU A 57 4.19 -2.10 7.80
C LEU A 57 4.84 -2.78 9.02
N ALA A 58 4.04 -3.40 9.89
CA ALA A 58 4.55 -4.16 11.03
C ALA A 58 5.27 -5.46 10.63
N SER A 59 4.97 -6.00 9.44
CA SER A 59 5.62 -7.20 8.89
C SER A 59 6.90 -6.88 8.13
N LEU A 60 7.13 -5.62 7.75
CA LEU A 60 8.36 -5.21 7.10
C LEU A 60 9.53 -5.37 8.07
N PRO A 61 10.69 -5.86 7.60
CA PRO A 61 11.90 -5.79 8.39
C PRO A 61 12.20 -4.33 8.73
N ASP A 62 12.71 -4.09 9.93
CA ASP A 62 13.12 -2.77 10.38
C ASP A 62 14.29 -2.28 9.49
N LEU A 63 13.96 -1.59 8.38
CA LEU A 63 14.95 -1.09 7.43
C LEU A 63 15.83 0.01 8.04
N THR A 64 15.41 0.57 9.18
CA THR A 64 16.18 1.47 10.03
C THR A 64 17.21 0.78 10.92
N GLY A 65 17.12 -0.55 11.06
CA GLY A 65 17.93 -1.33 12.00
C GLY A 65 19.23 -1.91 11.45
N SER A 66 19.55 -1.77 10.15
CA SER A 66 20.84 -2.22 9.63
C SER A 66 21.87 -1.10 9.71
N PRO A 67 22.88 -1.17 10.62
CA PRO A 67 24.06 -0.34 10.44
C PRO A 67 24.67 -0.75 9.10
N VAL A 68 24.62 0.15 8.11
CA VAL A 68 25.47 -0.01 6.93
C VAL A 68 26.90 -0.17 7.47
N PRO A 69 27.58 -1.30 7.20
CA PRO A 69 28.98 -1.41 7.61
C PRO A 69 29.72 -0.25 6.95
N ALA A 70 30.34 0.61 7.77
CA ALA A 70 31.16 1.68 7.26
C ALA A 70 32.17 1.06 6.28
N PRO A 71 32.37 1.67 5.09
CA PRO A 71 33.41 1.19 4.19
C PRO A 71 34.73 1.14 4.97
N PRO A 72 35.57 0.09 4.79
CA PRO A 72 36.86 0.06 5.48
C PRO A 72 37.63 1.31 5.08
N ASP A 73 37.96 2.15 6.08
CA ASP A 73 38.92 3.25 5.91
C ASP A 73 40.24 2.63 5.43
N GLY A 74 40.47 2.75 4.12
CA GLY A 74 41.70 2.31 3.48
C GLY A 74 42.80 3.33 3.76
N GLU A 75 43.78 2.90 4.55
CA GLU A 75 45.09 3.53 4.77
C GLU A 75 45.93 3.60 3.49
#